data_AF-A0A3E5AQL1-F1
#
_entry.id   AF-A0A3E5AQL1-F1
#
_cell.length_a   1.000
_cell.length_b   1.000
_cell.length_c   1.000
_cell.angle_alpha   90.00
_cell.angle_beta   90.00
_cell.angle_gamma   90.00
#
_symmetry.space_group_name_H-M   'P 1'
#
loop_
_entity.id
_entity.type
_entity.pdbx_description
1 polymer ?
#
loop_
_entity_poly.entity_id
_entity_poly.type
_entity_poly.pdbx_seq_one_letter_code
_entity_poly.pdbx_strand_id
1 'polypeptide(L)'
;MTKCMKCGVYIADNTDKCPLCQQVVAPVELSSDNHQGTEWVFEQHNDVPDKCVNDTDSAAKRADSTASHDNGTRYPDVKGASRKYRLLENIILFLSIVGQIVLTTVDYMTDNEINWSFIVLLVVIYANVTLRLAIVGRNGYIFKIVSTFVFTVLFLEGIDLLTGASGWALTFVFPSAILAMVLATIILMIVNIRNWQSYMMMQLFLVLMSVIAMILVAVKVIWFPYLAMGAMGASLFLFLGTLIIGDKRARTELKRRFHI
;
A
#
# COMPACT_ATOMS: atom_id res chain seq x y z
N MET A 1 27.17 -25.75 -19.11
CA MET A 1 25.82 -25.23 -18.78
C MET A 1 25.24 -26.07 -17.66
N THR A 2 24.79 -25.46 -16.57
CA THR A 2 24.25 -26.17 -15.42
C THR A 2 22.73 -26.01 -15.39
N LYS A 3 21.99 -27.10 -15.14
CA LYS A 3 20.52 -27.09 -15.07
C LYS A 3 20.10 -27.19 -13.62
N CYS A 4 19.27 -26.24 -13.16
CA CYS A 4 18.69 -26.33 -11.84
C CYS A 4 17.56 -27.38 -11.81
N MET A 5 17.70 -28.42 -10.99
CA MET A 5 16.68 -29.48 -10.86
C MET A 5 15.37 -29.02 -10.22
N LYS A 6 15.38 -27.89 -9.49
CA LYS A 6 14.20 -27.36 -8.81
C LYS A 6 13.37 -26.41 -9.68
N CYS A 7 14.01 -25.65 -10.57
CA CYS A 7 13.36 -24.62 -11.38
C CYS A 7 13.37 -24.93 -12.87
N GLY A 8 14.16 -25.91 -13.33
CA GLY A 8 14.27 -26.30 -14.74
C GLY A 8 14.99 -25.29 -15.64
N VAL A 9 15.48 -24.17 -15.09
CA VAL A 9 16.19 -23.11 -15.84
C VAL A 9 17.64 -23.51 -16.10
N TYR A 10 18.12 -23.22 -17.31
CA TYR A 10 19.52 -23.41 -17.73
C TYR A 10 20.33 -22.16 -17.41
N ILE A 11 21.44 -22.34 -16.68
CA ILE A 11 22.36 -21.26 -16.30
C ILE A 11 23.62 -21.39 -17.16
N ALA A 12 23.98 -20.30 -17.83
CA ALA A 12 25.16 -20.24 -18.68
C ALA A 12 26.46 -20.08 -17.88
N ASP A 13 26.39 -19.44 -16.71
CA ASP A 13 27.54 -19.14 -15.84
C ASP A 13 27.84 -20.25 -14.82
N ASN A 14 29.13 -20.41 -14.49
CA ASN A 14 29.66 -21.39 -13.54
C ASN A 14 29.42 -20.94 -12.07
N THR A 15 28.15 -20.79 -11.69
CA THR A 15 27.76 -20.43 -10.32
C THR A 15 27.21 -21.66 -9.60
N ASP A 16 27.76 -21.96 -8.41
CA ASP A 16 27.40 -23.15 -7.63
C ASP A 16 25.96 -23.11 -7.08
N LYS A 17 25.30 -21.95 -7.17
CA LYS A 17 23.95 -21.69 -6.66
C LYS A 17 23.09 -20.99 -7.71
N CYS A 18 21.85 -21.47 -7.87
CA CYS A 18 20.89 -20.85 -8.78
C CYS A 18 20.39 -19.50 -8.22
N PRO A 19 20.47 -18.38 -8.96
CA PRO A 19 20.05 -17.06 -8.46
C PRO A 19 18.53 -16.93 -8.23
N LEU A 20 17.72 -17.82 -8.80
CA LEU A 20 16.25 -17.81 -8.65
C LEU A 20 15.76 -18.54 -7.40
N CYS A 21 16.41 -19.64 -7.00
CA CYS A 21 15.94 -20.49 -5.89
C CYS A 21 17.00 -20.78 -4.82
N GLN A 22 18.22 -20.29 -5.02
CA GLN A 22 19.38 -20.45 -4.14
C GLN A 22 19.78 -21.89 -3.78
N GLN A 23 19.25 -22.88 -4.50
CA GLN A 23 19.65 -24.28 -4.35
C GLN A 23 21.01 -24.53 -5.01
N VAL A 24 21.84 -25.37 -4.38
CA VAL A 24 23.14 -25.81 -4.92
C VAL A 24 22.90 -26.64 -6.18
N VAL A 25 23.55 -26.26 -7.29
CA VAL A 25 23.39 -26.91 -8.60
C VAL A 25 24.53 -27.91 -8.80
N ALA A 26 24.24 -29.14 -9.21
CA ALA A 26 25.27 -30.10 -9.56
C ALA A 26 25.78 -29.85 -11.00
N PRO A 27 27.09 -29.93 -11.25
CA PRO A 27 27.64 -29.78 -12.60
C PRO A 27 27.16 -30.93 -13.50
N VAL A 28 26.80 -30.60 -14.74
CA VAL A 28 26.57 -31.59 -15.79
C VAL A 28 27.95 -31.94 -16.35
N GLU A 29 28.44 -33.14 -16.07
CA GLU A 29 29.63 -33.65 -16.74
C GLU A 29 29.28 -33.89 -18.21
N LEU A 30 29.93 -33.11 -19.08
CA LEU A 30 29.90 -33.30 -20.52
C LEU A 30 30.93 -34.38 -20.84
N SER A 31 30.51 -35.65 -20.86
CA SER A 31 31.32 -36.73 -21.41
C SER A 31 31.47 -36.50 -22.90
N SER A 32 32.67 -36.06 -23.27
CA SER A 32 33.17 -35.95 -24.61
C SER A 32 33.28 -37.34 -25.21
N ASP A 33 32.41 -37.69 -26.17
CA ASP A 33 32.67 -38.83 -27.05
C ASP A 33 32.56 -38.40 -28.51
N ASN A 34 33.75 -38.23 -29.06
CA ASN A 34 34.10 -38.29 -30.47
C ASN A 34 33.79 -39.73 -30.95
N HIS A 35 33.20 -39.91 -32.13
CA HIS A 35 33.76 -40.80 -33.17
C HIS A 35 32.81 -41.02 -34.37
N GLN A 36 33.29 -40.60 -35.56
CA GLN A 36 33.04 -41.24 -36.86
C GLN A 36 34.13 -40.73 -37.84
N GLY A 37 34.98 -41.51 -38.51
CA GLY A 37 35.25 -42.97 -38.51
C GLY A 37 36.70 -43.30 -38.08
N THR A 38 37.13 -44.55 -37.95
CA THR A 38 37.00 -45.67 -38.89
C THR A 38 36.65 -47.01 -38.23
N GLU A 39 35.84 -47.77 -38.99
CA GLU A 39 35.88 -49.23 -39.17
C GLU A 39 35.35 -50.21 -38.10
N TRP A 40 34.26 -50.87 -38.53
CA TRP A 40 33.80 -52.25 -38.35
C TRP A 40 33.88 -52.93 -36.97
N VAL A 41 32.74 -53.40 -36.45
CA VAL A 41 32.24 -54.78 -36.60
C VAL A 41 31.01 -54.94 -35.68
N PHE A 42 30.04 -55.68 -36.21
CA PHE A 42 28.74 -56.05 -35.68
C PHE A 42 28.89 -57.07 -34.53
N GLU A 43 28.20 -56.92 -33.39
CA GLU A 43 27.76 -58.08 -32.58
C GLU A 43 26.62 -57.68 -31.63
N GLN A 44 25.69 -58.62 -31.44
CA GLN A 44 24.33 -58.52 -30.90
C GLN A 44 24.25 -59.34 -29.60
N HIS A 45 23.39 -58.99 -28.61
CA HIS A 45 22.81 -59.77 -27.46
C HIS A 45 22.72 -58.89 -26.18
N ASN A 46 21.56 -58.62 -25.55
CA ASN A 46 20.58 -59.41 -24.75
C ASN A 46 20.83 -59.38 -23.22
N ASP A 47 19.70 -59.29 -22.49
CA ASP A 47 19.39 -59.74 -21.11
C ASP A 47 19.43 -58.83 -19.84
N VAL A 48 18.21 -58.74 -19.28
CA VAL A 48 17.56 -58.63 -17.93
C VAL A 48 18.39 -58.80 -16.60
N PRO A 49 17.82 -58.71 -15.36
CA PRO A 49 18.34 -57.86 -14.27
C PRO A 49 18.73 -58.63 -12.98
N ASP A 50 19.25 -57.93 -11.96
CA ASP A 50 19.53 -58.46 -10.61
C ASP A 50 19.47 -57.28 -9.61
N LYS A 51 19.07 -57.35 -8.33
CA LYS A 51 18.50 -58.37 -7.44
C LYS A 51 18.12 -57.66 -6.13
N CYS A 52 17.16 -58.22 -5.38
CA CYS A 52 16.68 -57.81 -4.05
C CYS A 52 17.71 -58.05 -2.92
N VAL A 53 17.44 -57.55 -1.69
CA VAL A 53 17.67 -58.17 -0.34
C VAL A 53 17.51 -57.09 0.78
N ASN A 54 16.41 -57.14 1.55
CA ASN A 54 16.21 -57.60 2.96
C ASN A 54 16.26 -56.43 3.97
N ASP A 55 15.19 -56.09 4.70
CA ASP A 55 14.42 -56.75 5.79
C ASP A 55 14.80 -56.18 7.18
N THR A 56 13.77 -55.61 7.82
CA THR A 56 13.43 -55.53 9.25
C THR A 56 14.54 -55.68 10.31
N ASP A 57 14.64 -54.70 11.21
CA ASP A 57 14.22 -54.86 12.61
C ASP A 57 14.70 -53.70 13.51
N SER A 58 13.81 -53.27 14.42
CA SER A 58 14.10 -52.86 15.81
C SER A 58 13.14 -51.77 16.28
N ALA A 59 11.95 -52.22 16.69
CA ALA A 59 11.12 -51.50 17.62
C ALA A 59 11.77 -51.45 19.02
N ALA A 60 11.34 -50.44 19.80
CA ALA A 60 11.54 -50.26 21.24
C ALA A 60 12.75 -49.43 21.71
N LYS A 61 12.57 -48.10 21.76
CA LYS A 61 12.98 -47.35 22.96
C LYS A 61 12.22 -46.03 23.13
N ARG A 62 11.54 -45.96 24.29
CA ARG A 62 11.21 -44.77 25.08
C ARG A 62 10.03 -43.90 24.62
N ALA A 63 8.90 -44.18 25.26
CA ALA A 63 7.94 -43.17 25.65
C ALA A 63 8.56 -42.20 26.67
N ASP A 64 7.95 -41.03 26.71
CA ASP A 64 8.12 -39.91 27.65
C ASP A 64 9.17 -38.84 27.27
N SER A 65 8.68 -37.80 26.59
CA SER A 65 8.85 -36.43 27.06
C SER A 65 8.04 -35.48 26.19
N THR A 66 7.10 -34.80 26.83
CA THR A 66 6.50 -33.52 26.44
C THR A 66 5.74 -33.48 25.11
N ALA A 67 4.41 -33.42 25.24
CA ALA A 67 3.57 -32.64 24.37
C ALA A 67 4.12 -31.20 24.28
N SER A 68 5.07 -30.99 23.37
CA SER A 68 5.45 -29.67 22.92
C SER A 68 4.28 -29.12 22.13
N HIS A 69 3.49 -28.27 22.78
CA HIS A 69 2.61 -27.31 22.13
C HIS A 69 3.45 -26.61 21.06
N ASP A 70 3.33 -27.05 19.82
CA ASP A 70 4.08 -26.52 18.68
C ASP A 70 3.46 -25.18 18.28
N ASN A 71 3.62 -24.20 19.15
CA ASN A 71 3.43 -22.77 18.88
C ASN A 71 4.72 -22.20 18.27
N GLY A 72 5.40 -23.00 17.44
CA GLY A 72 6.62 -22.65 16.74
C GLY A 72 6.34 -22.01 15.38
N THR A 73 6.22 -20.69 15.35
CA THR A 73 6.50 -19.86 14.15
C THR A 73 5.61 -20.08 12.92
N ARG A 74 4.28 -20.14 13.09
CA ARG A 74 3.37 -19.88 11.95
C ARG A 74 3.52 -18.42 11.54
N TYR A 75 4.04 -18.16 10.33
CA TYR A 75 4.00 -16.84 9.71
C TYR A 75 2.58 -16.26 9.89
N PRO A 76 2.42 -15.01 10.39
CA PRO A 76 1.10 -14.44 10.61
C PRO A 76 0.32 -14.52 9.30
N ASP A 77 -0.84 -15.17 9.33
CA ASP A 77 -1.66 -15.42 8.16
C ASP A 77 -2.33 -14.11 7.70
N VAL A 78 -1.53 -13.27 7.04
CA VAL A 78 -1.95 -11.99 6.45
C VAL A 78 -2.99 -12.19 5.35
N LYS A 79 -3.08 -13.40 4.78
CA LYS A 79 -4.10 -13.75 3.77
C LYS A 79 -5.45 -13.99 4.44
N GLY A 80 -5.49 -14.69 5.57
CA GLY A 80 -6.71 -14.88 6.37
C GLY A 80 -7.26 -13.56 6.93
N ALA A 81 -6.40 -12.70 7.48
CA ALA A 81 -6.81 -11.40 8.02
C ALA A 81 -7.39 -10.49 6.92
N SER A 82 -6.72 -10.39 5.75
CA SER A 82 -7.22 -9.58 4.63
C SER A 82 -8.58 -10.05 4.10
N ARG A 83 -8.88 -11.35 4.14
CA ARG A 83 -10.20 -11.89 3.74
C ARG A 83 -11.28 -11.50 4.75
N LYS A 84 -10.97 -11.53 6.05
CA LYS A 84 -11.89 -11.09 7.12
C LYS A 84 -12.21 -9.59 7.00
N TYR A 85 -11.22 -8.76 6.71
CA TYR A 85 -11.42 -7.31 6.50
C TYR A 85 -12.28 -7.00 5.27
N ARG A 86 -12.10 -7.73 4.16
CA ARG A 86 -12.97 -7.61 2.98
C ARG A 86 -14.43 -8.01 3.26
N LEU A 87 -14.63 -9.03 4.09
CA LEU A 87 -15.98 -9.43 4.52
C LEU A 87 -16.61 -8.35 5.40
N LEU A 88 -15.86 -7.82 6.37
CA LEU A 88 -16.33 -6.76 7.26
C LEU A 88 -16.70 -5.49 6.47
N GLU A 89 -15.88 -5.11 5.50
CA GLU A 89 -16.15 -3.98 4.59
C GLU A 89 -17.48 -4.16 3.82
N ASN A 90 -17.70 -5.34 3.22
CA ASN A 90 -18.93 -5.61 2.48
C ASN A 90 -20.16 -5.65 3.41
N ILE A 91 -20.01 -6.15 4.63
CA ILE A 91 -21.08 -6.16 5.64
C ILE A 91 -21.42 -4.73 6.05
N ILE A 92 -20.42 -3.88 6.32
CA ILE A 92 -20.62 -2.48 6.68
C ILE A 92 -21.28 -1.72 5.53
N LEU A 93 -20.83 -1.94 4.29
CA LEU A 93 -21.47 -1.36 3.10
C LEU A 93 -22.95 -1.77 3.00
N PHE A 94 -23.25 -3.06 3.16
CA PHE A 94 -24.62 -3.56 3.11
C PHE A 94 -25.50 -2.94 4.22
N LEU A 95 -25.03 -2.95 5.46
CA LEU A 95 -25.73 -2.32 6.60
C LEU A 95 -25.95 -0.83 6.36
N SER A 96 -24.97 -0.15 5.76
CA SER A 96 -25.03 1.27 5.47
C SER A 96 -26.07 1.61 4.40
N ILE A 97 -26.19 0.77 3.36
CA ILE A 97 -27.22 0.91 2.32
C ILE A 97 -28.61 0.70 2.89
N VAL A 98 -28.80 -0.37 3.69
CA VAL A 98 -30.08 -0.66 4.34
C VAL A 98 -30.47 0.47 5.29
N GLY A 99 -29.53 0.92 6.13
CA GLY A 99 -29.74 2.05 7.03
C GLY A 99 -30.17 3.30 6.28
N GLN A 100 -29.49 3.63 5.18
CA GLN A 100 -29.82 4.79 4.37
C GLN A 100 -31.22 4.71 3.76
N ILE A 101 -31.63 3.55 3.23
CA ILE A 101 -32.98 3.37 2.69
C ILE A 101 -34.03 3.61 3.77
N VAL A 102 -33.82 3.08 4.97
CA VAL A 102 -34.73 3.28 6.11
C VAL A 102 -34.79 4.76 6.51
N LEU A 103 -33.64 5.42 6.67
CA LEU A 103 -33.54 6.83 7.04
C LEU A 103 -34.20 7.74 6.00
N THR A 104 -33.95 7.53 4.72
CA THR A 104 -34.62 8.29 3.64
C THR A 104 -36.12 8.01 3.59
N THR A 105 -36.58 6.80 3.92
CA THR A 105 -38.02 6.48 3.99
C THR A 105 -38.70 7.20 5.15
N VAL A 106 -38.06 7.27 6.32
CA VAL A 106 -38.57 8.00 7.48
C VAL A 106 -38.63 9.50 7.21
N ASP A 107 -37.60 10.04 6.54
CA ASP A 107 -37.52 11.43 6.11
C ASP A 107 -38.67 11.76 5.14
N TYR A 108 -38.94 10.90 4.16
CA TYR A 108 -40.06 11.10 3.22
C TYR A 108 -41.44 11.09 3.90
N MET A 109 -41.59 10.32 4.98
CA MET A 109 -42.85 10.21 5.74
C MET A 109 -43.02 11.33 6.78
N THR A 110 -41.95 12.05 7.12
CA THR A 110 -41.95 13.18 8.05
C THR A 110 -41.97 14.48 7.23
N ASP A 111 -42.61 15.55 7.69
CA ASP A 111 -42.75 16.78 6.89
C ASP A 111 -41.40 17.31 6.35
N ASN A 112 -41.34 17.48 5.01
CA ASN A 112 -40.15 17.66 4.16
C ASN A 112 -39.50 19.07 4.22
N GLU A 113 -39.43 19.72 5.39
CA GLU A 113 -38.85 21.07 5.44
C GLU A 113 -37.32 21.10 5.36
N ILE A 114 -36.64 20.04 5.83
CA ILE A 114 -35.18 19.95 5.80
C ILE A 114 -34.80 18.50 5.46
N ASN A 115 -34.13 18.30 4.32
CA ASN A 115 -33.70 16.99 3.86
C ASN A 115 -32.47 16.46 4.66
N TRP A 116 -32.65 16.18 5.95
CA TRP A 116 -31.58 15.67 6.82
C TRP A 116 -31.02 14.33 6.34
N SER A 117 -31.83 13.54 5.61
CA SER A 117 -31.40 12.29 5.02
C SER A 117 -30.20 12.42 4.08
N PHE A 118 -30.03 13.55 3.37
CA PHE A 118 -28.86 13.80 2.51
C PHE A 118 -27.58 14.05 3.31
N ILE A 119 -27.68 14.71 4.46
CA ILE A 119 -26.53 14.90 5.36
C ILE A 119 -26.08 13.55 5.90
N VAL A 120 -27.03 12.72 6.33
CA VAL A 120 -26.76 11.35 6.81
C VAL A 120 -26.17 10.49 5.69
N LEU A 121 -26.67 10.60 4.46
CA LEU A 121 -26.10 9.93 3.27
C LEU A 121 -24.63 10.28 3.08
N LEU A 122 -24.30 11.57 3.14
CA LEU A 122 -22.93 12.05 2.97
C LEU A 122 -22.01 11.47 4.06
N VAL A 123 -22.47 11.46 5.32
CA VAL A 123 -21.71 10.91 6.47
C VAL A 123 -21.45 9.42 6.28
N VAL A 124 -22.48 8.69 5.87
CA VAL A 124 -22.39 7.24 5.62
C VAL A 124 -21.42 6.94 4.48
N ILE A 125 -21.49 7.68 3.36
CA ILE A 125 -20.55 7.54 2.24
C ILE A 125 -19.12 7.82 2.71
N TYR A 126 -18.90 8.90 3.46
CA TYR A 126 -17.58 9.25 3.98
C TYR A 126 -16.98 8.17 4.90
N ALA A 127 -17.79 7.61 5.80
CA ALA A 127 -17.35 6.53 6.69
C ALA A 127 -16.92 5.30 5.89
N ASN A 128 -17.70 4.91 4.88
CA ASN A 128 -17.39 3.78 4.00
C ASN A 128 -16.13 4.00 3.17
N VAL A 129 -15.97 5.18 2.58
CA VAL A 129 -14.79 5.55 1.79
C VAL A 129 -13.54 5.56 2.67
N THR A 130 -13.61 6.20 3.84
CA THR A 130 -12.49 6.28 4.79
C THR A 130 -12.06 4.89 5.26
N LEU A 131 -13.02 4.03 5.60
CA LEU A 131 -12.77 2.65 6.01
C LEU A 131 -12.08 1.84 4.89
N ARG A 132 -12.58 1.96 3.65
CA ARG A 132 -11.98 1.30 2.47
C ARG A 132 -10.55 1.79 2.23
N LEU A 133 -10.31 3.10 2.30
CA LEU A 133 -8.97 3.68 2.11
C LEU A 133 -7.98 3.27 3.20
N ALA A 134 -8.43 3.22 4.46
CA ALA A 134 -7.61 2.83 5.59
C ALA A 134 -7.17 1.36 5.49
N ILE A 135 -8.10 0.47 5.15
CA ILE A 135 -7.93 -0.99 5.26
C ILE A 135 -7.44 -1.63 3.95
N VAL A 136 -8.02 -1.27 2.80
CA VAL A 136 -7.83 -1.99 1.52
C VAL A 136 -6.61 -1.50 0.75
N GLY A 137 -6.16 -0.27 1.01
CA GLY A 137 -5.02 0.31 0.30
C GLY A 137 -3.73 -0.49 0.54
N ARG A 138 -3.21 -1.14 -0.52
CA ARG A 138 -1.78 -1.53 -0.61
C ARG A 138 -0.86 -0.33 -0.85
N ASN A 139 -1.44 0.85 -1.05
CA ASN A 139 -0.72 2.08 -1.27
C ASN A 139 0.02 2.47 0.02
N GLY A 140 1.19 3.10 -0.15
CA GLY A 140 2.02 3.54 0.97
C GLY A 140 1.23 4.45 1.93
N TYR A 141 1.67 4.51 3.19
CA TYR A 141 1.01 5.28 4.25
C TYR A 141 0.77 6.76 3.86
N ILE A 142 1.66 7.34 3.06
CA ILE A 142 1.54 8.71 2.52
C ILE A 142 0.29 8.88 1.66
N PHE A 143 0.05 7.95 0.73
CA PHE A 143 -1.12 8.00 -0.13
C PHE A 143 -2.41 7.86 0.68
N LYS A 144 -2.40 7.02 1.72
CA LYS A 144 -3.53 6.89 2.64
C LYS A 144 -3.83 8.21 3.35
N ILE A 145 -2.81 8.83 3.94
CA ILE A 145 -2.96 10.11 4.65
C ILE A 145 -3.49 11.21 3.72
N VAL A 146 -2.88 11.40 2.55
CA VAL A 146 -3.32 12.44 1.59
C VAL A 146 -4.73 12.16 1.09
N SER A 147 -5.02 10.93 0.69
CA SER A 147 -6.33 10.59 0.13
C SER A 147 -7.44 10.74 1.17
N THR A 148 -7.25 10.24 2.39
CA THR A 148 -8.20 10.42 3.49
C THR A 148 -8.43 11.90 3.79
N PHE A 149 -7.37 12.71 3.79
CA PHE A 149 -7.47 14.14 4.02
C PHE A 149 -8.28 14.85 2.92
N VAL A 150 -8.00 14.58 1.64
CA VAL A 150 -8.76 15.15 0.51
C VAL A 150 -10.24 14.77 0.61
N PHE A 151 -10.55 13.51 0.90
CA PHE A 151 -11.95 13.08 1.10
C PHE A 151 -12.62 13.77 2.29
N THR A 152 -11.88 14.03 3.37
CA THR A 152 -12.39 14.74 4.55
C THR A 152 -12.75 16.18 4.20
N VAL A 153 -11.90 16.87 3.44
CA VAL A 153 -12.14 18.25 3.00
C VAL A 153 -13.35 18.31 2.06
N LEU A 154 -13.42 17.42 1.07
CA LEU A 154 -14.56 17.32 0.15
C LEU A 154 -15.88 17.01 0.87
N PHE A 155 -15.82 16.14 1.90
CA PHE A 155 -16.97 15.82 2.74
C PHE A 155 -17.50 17.04 3.49
N LEU A 156 -16.61 17.83 4.10
CA LEU A 156 -16.98 19.04 4.85
C LEU A 156 -17.50 20.15 3.93
N GLU A 157 -16.96 20.26 2.72
CA GLU A 157 -17.49 21.15 1.67
C GLU A 157 -18.89 20.71 1.21
N GLY A 158 -19.09 19.39 1.04
CA GLY A 158 -20.39 18.82 0.74
C GLY A 158 -21.45 19.13 1.80
N ILE A 159 -21.07 19.14 3.09
CA ILE A 159 -21.97 19.58 4.17
C ILE A 159 -22.31 21.05 4.02
N ASP A 160 -21.33 21.93 3.78
CA ASP A 160 -21.56 23.38 3.64
C ASP A 160 -22.55 23.70 2.52
N LEU A 161 -22.46 22.98 1.39
CA LEU A 161 -23.42 23.09 0.29
C LEU A 161 -24.84 22.67 0.70
N LEU A 162 -24.98 21.59 1.48
CA LEU A 162 -26.27 21.12 1.96
C LEU A 162 -26.87 22.01 3.06
N THR A 163 -26.04 22.70 3.84
CA THR A 163 -26.48 23.61 4.92
C THR A 163 -26.77 25.04 4.46
N GLY A 164 -26.78 25.31 3.14
CA GLY A 164 -27.15 26.61 2.58
C GLY A 164 -25.99 27.46 2.06
N ALA A 165 -24.86 26.83 1.72
CA ALA A 165 -23.71 27.47 1.06
C ALA A 165 -23.22 28.74 1.76
N SER A 166 -23.13 28.68 3.10
CA SER A 166 -22.68 29.77 3.95
C SER A 166 -21.22 30.19 3.69
N GLY A 167 -20.45 29.35 2.99
CA GLY A 167 -19.06 29.58 2.65
C GLY A 167 -18.12 29.36 3.83
N TRP A 168 -18.61 28.80 4.94
CA TRP A 168 -17.83 28.58 6.16
C TRP A 168 -16.79 27.48 5.96
N ALA A 169 -17.11 26.43 5.19
CA ALA A 169 -16.14 25.36 4.93
C ALA A 169 -14.95 25.87 4.09
N LEU A 170 -15.21 26.63 3.02
CA LEU A 170 -14.13 27.18 2.20
C LEU A 170 -13.33 28.28 2.92
N THR A 171 -13.96 29.02 3.83
CA THR A 171 -13.32 30.12 4.57
C THR A 171 -12.47 29.62 5.75
N PHE A 172 -12.94 28.63 6.51
CA PHE A 172 -12.29 28.19 7.75
C PHE A 172 -11.75 26.77 7.66
N VAL A 173 -12.55 25.83 7.17
CA VAL A 173 -12.20 24.41 7.13
C VAL A 173 -11.07 24.16 6.14
N PHE A 174 -11.15 24.68 4.92
CA PHE A 174 -10.14 24.43 3.89
C PHE A 174 -8.73 24.93 4.30
N PRO A 175 -8.54 26.19 4.73
CA PRO A 175 -7.22 26.65 5.16
C PRO A 175 -6.73 26.01 6.47
N SER A 176 -7.63 25.75 7.43
CA SER A 176 -7.25 25.09 8.69
C SER A 176 -6.82 23.64 8.46
N ALA A 177 -7.44 22.94 7.52
CA ALA A 177 -7.07 21.59 7.14
C ALA A 177 -5.64 21.58 6.54
N ILE A 178 -5.30 22.55 5.68
CA ILE A 178 -3.94 22.69 5.14
C ILE A 178 -2.93 22.90 6.29
N LEU A 179 -3.25 23.77 7.25
CA LEU A 179 -2.40 24.01 8.43
C LEU A 179 -2.24 22.74 9.29
N ALA A 180 -3.30 21.98 9.51
CA ALA A 180 -3.23 20.70 10.23
C ALA A 180 -2.31 19.70 9.51
N MET A 181 -2.34 19.67 8.18
CA MET A 181 -1.45 18.81 7.38
C MET A 181 0.00 19.29 7.38
N VAL A 182 0.24 20.60 7.37
CA VAL A 182 1.56 21.21 7.58
C VAL A 182 2.13 20.74 8.92
N LEU A 183 1.35 20.86 10.01
CA LEU A 183 1.75 20.40 11.34
C LEU A 183 2.00 18.88 11.38
N ALA A 184 1.10 18.08 10.81
CA ALA A 184 1.27 16.62 10.73
C ALA A 184 2.54 16.25 9.96
N THR A 185 2.84 16.96 8.87
CA THR A 185 4.06 16.74 8.08
C THR A 185 5.32 17.06 8.87
N ILE A 186 5.32 18.14 9.68
CA ILE A 186 6.46 18.46 10.58
C ILE A 186 6.67 17.32 11.57
N ILE A 187 5.60 16.86 12.24
CA ILE A 187 5.67 15.78 13.23
C ILE A 187 6.22 14.50 12.57
N LEU A 188 5.67 14.12 11.41
CA LEU A 188 6.13 12.94 10.68
C LEU A 188 7.59 13.07 10.21
N MET A 189 8.03 14.27 9.84
CA MET A 189 9.41 14.54 9.44
C MET A 189 10.38 14.41 10.62
N ILE A 190 9.98 14.83 11.82
CA ILE A 190 10.78 14.66 13.05
C ILE A 190 10.85 13.18 13.46
N VAL A 191 9.70 12.49 13.51
CA VAL A 191 9.62 11.08 13.89
C VAL A 191 10.36 10.18 12.89
N ASN A 192 10.28 10.51 11.61
CA ASN A 192 10.86 9.72 10.52
C ASN A 192 11.93 10.50 9.74
N ILE A 193 12.90 11.06 10.47
CA ILE A 193 14.00 11.87 9.89
C ILE A 193 14.79 11.11 8.83
N ARG A 194 14.85 9.77 8.90
CA ARG A 194 15.56 8.94 7.94
C ARG A 194 14.92 8.92 6.54
N ASN A 195 13.60 9.08 6.45
CA ASN A 195 12.84 9.07 5.19
C ASN A 195 12.23 10.43 4.85
N TRP A 196 12.88 11.52 5.26
CA TRP A 196 12.41 12.90 5.05
C TRP A 196 12.07 13.20 3.57
N GLN A 197 12.79 12.57 2.64
CA GLN A 197 12.59 12.64 1.20
C GLN A 197 11.14 12.35 0.77
N SER A 198 10.48 11.39 1.42
CA SER A 198 9.12 10.97 1.05
C SER A 198 8.10 12.09 1.25
N TYR A 199 8.36 13.00 2.20
CA TYR A 199 7.50 14.12 2.53
C TYR A 199 7.68 15.34 1.61
N MET A 200 8.78 15.43 0.84
CA MET A 200 8.98 16.52 -0.14
C MET A 200 7.84 16.59 -1.17
N MET A 201 7.31 15.43 -1.58
CA MET A 201 6.17 15.37 -2.51
C MET A 201 4.87 15.85 -1.86
N MET A 202 4.65 15.52 -0.58
CA MET A 202 3.50 16.04 0.17
C MET A 202 3.62 17.55 0.37
N GLN A 203 4.81 18.06 0.68
CA GLN A 203 5.03 19.50 0.86
C GLN A 203 4.73 20.26 -0.43
N LEU A 204 5.16 19.74 -1.58
CA LEU A 204 4.81 20.34 -2.86
C LEU A 204 3.30 20.32 -3.12
N PHE A 205 2.63 19.20 -2.82
CA PHE A 205 1.17 19.12 -2.92
C PHE A 205 0.47 20.14 -1.99
N LEU A 206 0.96 20.31 -0.76
CA LEU A 206 0.44 21.31 0.18
C LEU A 206 0.66 22.75 -0.31
N VAL A 207 1.80 23.04 -0.93
CA VAL A 207 2.04 24.34 -1.58
C VAL A 207 1.04 24.55 -2.70
N LEU A 208 0.82 23.58 -3.59
CA LEU A 208 -0.19 23.68 -4.66
C LEU A 208 -1.61 23.91 -4.11
N MET A 209 -2.01 23.15 -3.08
CA MET A 209 -3.31 23.33 -2.42
C MET A 209 -3.44 24.71 -1.75
N SER A 210 -2.37 25.23 -1.16
CA SER A 210 -2.37 26.58 -0.59
C SER A 210 -2.44 27.69 -1.65
N VAL A 211 -1.86 27.47 -2.84
CA VAL A 211 -2.03 28.38 -3.98
C VAL A 211 -3.48 28.38 -4.46
N ILE A 212 -4.12 27.20 -4.52
CA ILE A 212 -5.56 27.10 -4.80
C ILE A 212 -6.37 27.88 -3.75
N ALA A 213 -6.06 27.74 -2.46
CA ALA A 213 -6.69 28.53 -1.39
C ALA A 213 -6.58 30.04 -1.65
N MET A 214 -5.43 30.51 -2.12
CA MET A 214 -5.21 31.93 -2.44
C MET A 214 -5.97 32.39 -3.68
N ILE A 215 -6.13 31.53 -4.68
CA ILE A 215 -7.00 31.80 -5.83
C ILE A 215 -8.45 31.95 -5.37
N LEU A 216 -8.92 31.10 -4.44
CA LEU A 216 -10.26 31.21 -3.86
C LEU A 216 -10.45 32.54 -3.09
N VAL A 217 -9.41 33.03 -2.42
CA VAL A 217 -9.41 34.39 -1.83
C VAL A 217 -9.53 35.47 -2.91
N ALA A 218 -8.81 35.33 -4.03
CA ALA A 218 -8.85 36.30 -5.13
C ALA A 218 -10.24 36.40 -5.79
N VAL A 219 -10.98 35.28 -5.86
CA VAL A 219 -12.36 35.23 -6.36
C VAL A 219 -13.38 35.78 -5.34
N LYS A 220 -12.93 36.28 -4.18
CA LYS A 220 -13.77 36.86 -3.11
C LYS A 220 -14.80 35.88 -2.54
N VAL A 221 -14.58 34.56 -2.69
CA VAL A 221 -15.40 33.52 -2.06
C VAL A 221 -15.10 33.45 -0.56
N ILE A 222 -13.83 33.68 -0.20
CA ILE A 222 -13.34 33.65 1.18
C ILE A 222 -13.43 35.05 1.77
N TRP A 223 -14.29 35.22 2.79
CA TRP A 223 -14.47 36.50 3.49
C TRP A 223 -13.33 36.84 4.44
N PHE A 224 -12.62 35.83 4.96
CA PHE A 224 -11.54 35.99 5.94
C PHE A 224 -10.20 35.45 5.40
N PRO A 225 -9.35 36.28 4.77
CA PRO A 225 -8.18 35.83 4.02
C PRO A 225 -6.98 35.42 4.90
N TYR A 226 -6.98 35.80 6.18
CA TYR A 226 -5.81 35.62 7.05
C TYR A 226 -5.42 34.15 7.26
N LEU A 227 -6.41 33.25 7.36
CA LEU A 227 -6.13 31.82 7.49
C LEU A 227 -5.50 31.23 6.22
N ALA A 228 -5.96 31.66 5.03
CA ALA A 228 -5.39 31.22 3.76
C ALA A 228 -3.96 31.76 3.56
N MET A 229 -3.70 33.02 3.93
CA MET A 229 -2.35 33.60 3.92
C MET A 229 -1.42 32.86 4.89
N GLY A 230 -1.90 32.52 6.10
CA GLY A 230 -1.16 31.71 7.06
C GLY A 230 -0.81 30.32 6.53
N ALA A 231 -1.78 29.66 5.87
CA ALA A 231 -1.57 28.35 5.25
C ALA A 231 -0.53 28.39 4.12
N MET A 232 -0.58 29.42 3.26
CA MET A 232 0.41 29.64 2.20
C MET A 232 1.80 29.92 2.76
N GLY A 233 1.89 30.80 3.77
CA GLY A 233 3.16 31.11 4.42
C GLY A 233 3.76 29.86 5.05
N ALA A 234 2.99 29.13 5.85
CA ALA A 234 3.48 27.94 6.55
C ALA A 234 3.91 26.82 5.59
N SER A 235 3.17 26.58 4.50
CA SER A 235 3.54 25.58 3.49
C SER A 235 4.82 25.96 2.75
N LEU A 236 4.98 27.23 2.35
CA LEU A 236 6.18 27.75 1.71
C LEU A 236 7.39 27.72 2.63
N PHE A 237 7.25 28.16 3.89
CA PHE A 237 8.35 28.13 4.85
C PHE A 237 8.82 26.71 5.13
N LEU A 238 7.91 25.75 5.27
CA LEU A 238 8.31 24.35 5.39
C LEU A 238 9.04 23.86 4.15
N PHE A 239 8.50 24.11 2.96
CA PHE A 239 9.12 23.66 1.71
C PHE A 239 10.51 24.28 1.49
N LEU A 240 10.68 25.58 1.76
CA LEU A 240 11.99 26.24 1.69
C LEU A 240 12.94 25.71 2.76
N GLY A 241 12.45 25.53 3.99
CA GLY A 241 13.24 24.98 5.09
C GLY A 241 13.77 23.58 4.77
N THR A 242 12.95 22.72 4.17
CA THR A 242 13.38 21.38 3.75
C THR A 242 14.34 21.40 2.58
N LEU A 243 14.22 22.36 1.65
CA LEU A 243 15.18 22.55 0.56
C LEU A 243 16.56 23.00 1.05
N ILE A 244 16.61 23.95 1.99
CA ILE A 244 17.86 24.46 2.55
C ILE A 244 18.59 23.35 3.32
N ILE A 245 17.87 22.58 4.13
CA ILE A 245 18.44 21.49 4.93
C ILE A 245 18.83 20.28 4.06
N GLY A 246 18.07 20.00 3.00
CA GLY A 246 18.22 18.82 2.16
C GLY A 246 19.22 18.92 1.01
N ASP A 247 19.73 20.12 0.72
CA ASP A 247 20.65 20.52 -0.36
C ASP A 247 20.84 19.49 -1.50
N LYS A 248 21.95 18.73 -1.51
CA LYS A 248 22.27 17.82 -2.62
C LYS A 248 21.22 16.73 -2.83
N ARG A 249 20.69 16.14 -1.76
CA ARG A 249 19.74 15.03 -1.82
C ARG A 249 18.34 15.51 -2.22
N ALA A 250 17.94 16.70 -1.79
CA ALA A 250 16.67 17.33 -2.21
C ALA A 250 16.71 17.66 -3.71
N ARG A 251 17.80 18.28 -4.17
CA ARG A 251 18.00 18.67 -5.57
C ARG A 251 18.02 17.45 -6.49
N THR A 252 18.73 16.37 -6.12
CA THR A 252 18.75 15.14 -6.92
C THR A 252 17.37 14.48 -7.00
N GLU A 253 16.57 14.54 -5.94
CA GLU A 253 15.21 13.98 -5.94
C GLU A 253 14.21 14.81 -6.74
N LEU A 254 14.28 16.14 -6.67
CA LEU A 254 13.49 17.01 -7.53
C LEU A 254 13.89 16.81 -8.99
N LYS A 255 15.19 16.80 -9.31
CA LYS A 255 15.70 16.51 -10.65
C LYS A 255 15.19 15.17 -11.17
N ARG A 256 15.23 14.11 -10.35
CA ARG A 256 14.75 12.78 -10.72
C ARG A 256 13.24 12.73 -10.98
N ARG A 257 12.43 13.50 -10.26
CA ARG A 257 10.96 13.43 -10.31
C ARG A 257 10.33 14.42 -11.29
N PHE A 258 10.95 15.57 -11.48
CA PHE A 258 10.50 16.59 -12.42
C PHE A 258 11.23 16.52 -13.77
N HIS A 259 12.26 15.68 -13.90
CA HIS A 259 13.07 15.54 -15.12
C HIS A 259 13.62 16.90 -15.64
N ILE A 260 14.06 17.77 -14.71
CA ILE A 260 14.64 19.11 -14.97
C ILE A 260 16.16 19.09 -14.80
#